data_AF-A0A0C3AZY4-F1
#
_entry.id   AF-A0A0C3AZY4-F1
#
_cell.length_a   1.000
_cell.length_b   1.000
_cell.length_c   1.000
_cell.angle_alpha   90.00
_cell.angle_beta   90.00
_cell.angle_gamma   90.00
#
_symmetry.space_group_name_H-M   'P 1'
#
loop_
_entity.id
_entity.type
_entity.pdbx_description
1 polymer ?
#
loop_
_entity_poly.entity_id
_entity_poly.type
_entity_poly.pdbx_seq_one_letter_code
_entity_poly.pdbx_strand_id
1 'polypeptide(L)' 'GLRVAEIRAIFKLPSQFGHFSQPLAYVHWFKPFQAWDPQLGMFKLSRSTRHHR' A
#
# COMPACT_ATOMS: atom_id res chain seq x y z
N GLY A 1 16.64 2.49 -2.27
CA GLY A 1 16.42 1.07 -1.90
C GLY A 1 15.13 0.57 -2.49
N LEU A 2 15.04 -0.75 -2.74
CA LEU A 2 13.87 -1.42 -3.31
C LEU A 2 12.62 -1.24 -2.42
N ARG A 3 11.47 -0.98 -3.04
CA ARG A 3 10.17 -0.77 -2.37
C ARG A 3 9.10 -1.59 -3.08
N VAL A 4 8.11 -2.02 -2.30
CA VAL A 4 6.88 -2.65 -2.80
C VAL A 4 5.69 -1.77 -2.48
N ALA A 5 4.65 -1.89 -3.30
CA ALA A 5 3.33 -1.32 -3.07
C ALA A 5 2.27 -2.41 -3.20
N GLU A 6 1.22 -2.32 -2.38
CA GLU A 6 0.00 -3.12 -2.55
C GLU A 6 -1.03 -2.27 -3.31
N ILE A 7 -1.56 -2.79 -4.41
CA ILE A 7 -2.57 -2.12 -5.22
C ILE A 7 -3.89 -2.87 -5.08
N ARG A 8 -4.93 -2.18 -4.62
CA ARG A 8 -6.31 -2.67 -4.65
C ARG A 8 -7.05 -1.93 -5.75
N ALA A 9 -7.11 -2.54 -6.94
CA ALA A 9 -7.69 -1.94 -8.12
C ALA A 9 -9.19 -2.22 -8.23
N ILE A 10 -9.91 -1.29 -8.86
CA ILE A 10 -11.29 -1.45 -9.35
C ILE A 10 -12.26 -1.83 -8.22
N PHE A 11 -12.43 -0.92 -7.26
CA PHE A 11 -13.44 -1.04 -6.22
C PHE A 11 -14.47 0.08 -6.33
N LYS A 12 -15.75 -0.25 -6.08
CA LYS A 12 -16.79 0.75 -5.90
C LYS A 12 -16.63 1.32 -4.48
N LEU A 13 -16.43 2.63 -4.40
CA LEU A 13 -16.42 3.32 -3.12
C LEU A 13 -17.84 3.32 -2.54
N PRO A 14 -18.02 3.10 -1.23
CA PRO A 14 -19.30 3.36 -0.59
C PRO A 14 -19.79 4.79 -0.89
N SER A 15 -21.08 4.96 -1.13
CA SER A 15 -21.65 6.23 -1.64
C SER A 15 -21.39 7.42 -0.72
N GLN A 16 -21.21 7.19 0.59
CA GLN A 16 -20.86 8.25 1.55
C GLN A 16 -19.52 8.94 1.25
N PHE A 17 -18.65 8.33 0.44
CA PHE A 17 -17.35 8.88 0.06
C PHE A 17 -17.33 9.48 -1.35
N GLY A 18 -18.49 9.58 -2.02
CA GLY A 18 -18.65 10.17 -3.34
C GLY A 18 -18.85 9.16 -4.46
N HIS A 19 -19.34 9.66 -5.60
CA HIS A 19 -19.52 8.89 -6.82
C HIS A 19 -18.42 9.21 -7.84
N PHE A 20 -17.79 8.17 -8.37
CA PHE A 20 -16.71 8.28 -9.34
C PHE A 20 -17.12 7.54 -10.61
N SER A 21 -17.05 8.24 -11.75
CA SER A 21 -17.35 7.66 -13.06
C SER A 21 -16.26 6.69 -13.54
N GLN A 22 -15.06 6.79 -12.96
CA GLN A 22 -13.90 5.99 -13.31
C GLN A 22 -13.61 4.93 -12.23
N PRO A 23 -13.06 3.76 -12.60
CA PRO A 23 -12.57 2.78 -11.63
C PRO A 23 -11.50 3.40 -10.73
N LEU A 24 -11.65 3.19 -9.42
CA LEU A 24 -10.66 3.64 -8.43
C LEU A 24 -9.66 2.55 -8.11
N ALA A 25 -8.43 2.95 -7.79
CA ALA A 25 -7.41 2.09 -7.22
C ALA A 25 -6.86 2.69 -5.92
N TYR A 26 -6.72 1.85 -4.89
CA TYR A 26 -6.11 2.23 -3.62
C TYR A 26 -4.69 1.67 -3.59
N VAL A 27 -3.71 2.56 -3.44
CA VAL A 27 -2.29 2.18 -3.40
C VAL A 27 -1.77 2.35 -1.98
N HIS A 28 -1.25 1.26 -1.43
CA HIS A 28 -0.58 1.25 -0.14
C HIS A 28 0.93 1.15 -0.33
N TRP A 29 1.66 2.18 0.12
CA TRP A 29 3.11 2.23 0.02
C TRP A 29 3.76 1.61 1.26
N PHE A 30 4.79 0.78 1.06
CA PHE A 30 5.64 0.28 2.14
C PHE A 30 6.96 1.06 2.20
N LYS A 31 7.62 1.01 3.36
CA LYS A 31 8.99 1.48 3.51
C LYS A 31 9.94 0.64 2.65
N PRO A 32 11.13 1.14 2.29
CA PRO A 32 12.16 0.32 1.67
C PRO A 32 12.42 -0.96 2.46
N PHE A 33 12.80 -2.03 1.76
CA PHE A 33 13.25 -3.25 2.43
C PHE A 33 14.49 -2.94 3.28
N GLN A 34 14.40 -3.23 4.58
CA GLN A 34 15.42 -2.88 5.56
C GLN A 34 15.86 -4.07 6.39
N ALA A 35 14.94 -4.93 6.82
CA ALA A 35 15.23 -6.06 7.69
C ALA A 35 14.87 -7.38 7.00
N TRP A 36 15.82 -8.30 6.92
CA TRP A 36 15.59 -9.69 6.53
C TRP A 36 15.10 -10.50 7.72
N ASP A 37 14.10 -11.35 7.53
CA ASP A 37 13.63 -12.32 8.51
C ASP A 37 14.21 -13.71 8.16
N PRO A 38 15.17 -14.25 8.94
CA PRO A 38 15.79 -15.53 8.66
C PRO A 38 14.84 -16.73 8.82
N GLN A 39 13.79 -16.60 9.64
CA GLN A 39 12.84 -17.68 9.87
C GLN A 39 11.86 -17.82 8.70
N LEU A 40 11.47 -16.68 8.10
CA LEU A 40 10.56 -16.65 6.96
C LEU A 40 11.28 -16.67 5.60
N GLY A 41 12.58 -16.38 5.57
CA GLY A 41 13.35 -16.25 4.34
C GLY A 41 12.85 -15.09 3.46
N MET A 42 12.42 -13.99 4.07
CA MET A 42 11.83 -12.84 3.38
C MET A 42 12.17 -11.50 4.04
N PHE A 43 12.02 -10.39 3.32
CA PHE A 43 12.12 -9.06 3.91
C PHE A 43 10.87 -8.69 4.72
N LYS A 44 11.07 -8.09 5.89
CA LYS A 44 10.00 -7.51 6.70
C LYS A 44 9.47 -6.25 6.01
N LEU A 45 8.18 -6.27 5.71
CA LEU A 45 7.46 -5.11 5.18
C LEU A 45 6.94 -4.26 6.34
N SER A 46 7.09 -2.94 6.23
CA SER A 46 6.44 -2.00 7.15
C SER A 46 5.72 -0.92 6.36
N ARG A 47 4.50 -0.60 6.79
CA ARG A 47 3.64 0.37 6.10
C ARG A 47 4.25 1.76 6.17
N SER A 48 4.17 2.50 5.07
CA SER A 48 4.49 3.92 5.08
C SER A 48 3.30 4.67 5.66
N THR A 49 3.35 4.98 6.95
CA THR A 49 2.40 5.91 7.56
C THR A 49 2.79 7.31 7.09
N ARG A 50 1.88 7.96 6.36
CA ARG A 50 1.97 9.32 5.82
C ARG A 50 2.97 10.22 6.57
N HIS A 51 4.00 10.71 5.87
CA HIS A 51 4.88 11.76 6.38
C HIS A 51 4.11 13.08 6.29
N HIS A 52 3.44 13.47 7.37
CA HIS A 52 2.91 14.83 7.50
C HIS A 52 4.12 15.75 7.70
N ARG A 53 4.40 16.58 6.71
CA ARG A 53 5.05 17.87 6.89
C ARG A 53 4.15 18.93 6.29
#